data_AF-A0A1I0UNG5-F1
#
_entry.id   AF-A0A1I0UNG5-F1
#
_cell.length_a   1.000
_cell.length_b   1.000
_cell.length_c   1.000
_cell.angle_alpha   90.00
_cell.angle_beta   90.00
_cell.angle_gamma   90.00
#
_symmetry.space_group_name_H-M   'P 1'
#
loop_
_entity.id
_entity.type
_entity.pdbx_description
1 polymer ?
#
loop_
_entity_poly.entity_id
_entity_poly.type
_entity_poly.pdbx_seq_one_letter_code
_entity_poly.pdbx_strand_id
1 'polypeptide(L)' 'MPSVIGIDIAKHTFDLATLQPNGKYRTKAKLANDKAG' A
#
# COMPACT_ATOMS: atom_id res chain seq x y z
N MET A 1 -11.13 1.29 10.69
CA MET A 1 -10.29 2.17 9.84
C MET A 1 -10.15 1.49 8.48
N PRO A 2 -10.51 2.15 7.37
CA PRO A 2 -10.38 1.54 6.05
C PRO A 2 -8.91 1.33 5.69
N SER A 3 -8.62 0.19 5.07
CA SER A 3 -7.34 -0.12 4.45
C SER A 3 -7.40 0.25 2.98
N VAL A 4 -6.31 0.79 2.46
CA VAL A 4 -6.15 1.18 1.05
C VAL A 4 -4.93 0.48 0.50
N ILE A 5 -5.05 -0.03 -0.73
CA ILE A 5 -3.95 -0.62 -1.49
C ILE A 5 -3.59 0.35 -2.61
N GLY A 6 -2.38 0.90 -2.55
CA GLY A 6 -1.78 1.62 -3.67
C GLY A 6 -1.13 0.62 -4.63
N ILE A 7 -1.39 0.75 -5.92
CA ILE A 7 -0.75 -0.07 -6.96
C ILE A 7 0.23 0.83 -7.71
N ASP A 8 1.52 0.56 -7.56
CA ASP A 8 2.57 1.23 -8.34
C ASP A 8 3.01 0.28 -9.46
N ILE A 9 2.50 0.53 -10.67
CA ILE A 9 2.78 -0.30 -11.85
C ILE A 9 4.23 -0.12 -12.30
N ALA A 10 4.77 1.10 -12.25
CA ALA A 10 6.13 1.38 -12.71
C ALA A 10 7.18 0.72 -11.81
N LYS A 11 6.91 0.67 -10.50
CA LYS A 11 7.79 -0.02 -9.54
C LYS A 11 7.46 -1.49 -9.33
N HIS A 12 6.38 -2.01 -9.94
CA HIS A 12 5.86 -3.34 -9.65
C HIS A 12 5.72 -3.58 -8.14
N THR A 13 5.03 -2.69 -7.43
CA THR A 13 4.81 -2.85 -5.97
C THR A 13 3.37 -2.53 -5.55
N PHE A 14 2.96 -3.12 -4.41
CA PHE A 14 1.73 -2.78 -3.71
C PHE A 14 2.04 -2.09 -2.38
N ASP A 15 1.44 -0.93 -2.14
CA ASP A 15 1.57 -0.18 -0.88
C ASP A 15 0.30 -0.35 -0.04
N LEU A 16 0.43 -1.05 1.08
CA LEU A 16 -0.65 -1.23 2.03
C LEU A 16 -0.66 -0.03 2.97
N ALA A 17 -1.73 0.75 2.98
CA ALA A 17 -1.89 1.88 3.88
C ALA A 17 -3.21 1.83 4.65
N THR A 18 -3.24 2.49 5.80
CA THR A 18 -4.49 2.71 6.55
C THR A 18 -4.75 4.19 6.73
N LEU A 19 -6.01 4.59 6.56
CA LEU A 19 -6.46 5.94 6.87
C LEU A 19 -6.50 6.14 8.39
N GLN A 20 -5.75 7.13 8.87
CA GLN A 20 -5.75 7.53 10.26
C GLN A 20 -6.89 8.52 10.57
N PRO A 21 -7.26 8.71 11.85
CA PRO A 21 -8.28 9.69 12.26
C PRO A 21 -7.99 11.14 11.85
N ASN A 22 -6.70 11.47 11.64
CA ASN A 22 -6.27 12.79 11.19
C ASN A 22 -6.36 12.99 9.66
N GLY A 23 -6.97 12.05 8.94
CA GLY A 23 -7.12 12.11 7.47
C GLY A 23 -5.87 11.74 6.69
N LYS A 24 -4.73 11.45 7.34
CA LYS A 24 -3.50 11.02 6.67
C LYS A 24 -3.46 9.51 6.49
N TYR A 25 -2.81 9.07 5.43
CA TYR A 25 -2.50 7.66 5.21
C TYR A 25 -1.16 7.31 5.86
N ARG A 26 -1.10 6.16 6.53
CA ARG A 26 0.17 5.55 6.97
C ARG A 26 0.37 4.22 6.29
N THR A 27 1.47 4.12 5.55
CA THR A 27 1.94 2.88 4.95
C THR A 27 2.33 1.89 6.05
N LYS A 28 1.79 0.68 5.96
CA LYS A 28 2.08 -0.44 6.83
C LYS A 28 3.12 -1.37 6.22
N ALA A 29 3.01 -1.62 4.92
CA ALA A 29 3.90 -2.50 4.19
C ALA A 29 3.98 -2.07 2.72
N LYS A 30 5.10 -2.41 2.09
CA LYS A 30 5.30 -2.36 0.65
C LYS A 30 5.63 -3.80 0.23
N LEU A 31 4.84 -4.35 -0.68
CA LEU A 31 5.01 -5.69 -1.21
C LEU A 31 5.52 -5.61 -2.66
N ALA A 32 6.42 -6.51 -3.03
CA ALA A 32 6.76 -6.71 -4.43
C ALA A 32 5.56 -7.29 -5.18
N ASN A 33 5.38 -6.90 -6.43
CA ASN A 33 4.45 -7.50 -7.38
C ASN A 33 5.24 -8.23 -8.46
N ASP A 34 6.14 -9.11 -8.03
CA ASP A 34 6.73 -10.10 -8.91
C ASP A 34 5.90 -11.39 -8.83
N LYS A 35 6.13 -12.30 -9.78
CA LYS A 35 5.44 -13.60 -9.79
C LYS A 35 5.87 -14.53 -8.64
N ALA A 36 6.88 -14.13 -7.86
CA ALA A 36 7.44 -14.97 -6.80
C ALA A 36 6.63 -14.86 -5.51
N GLY A 37 6.01 -13.70 -5.23
CA GLY A 37 5.13 -13.49 -4.08
C GLY A 37 5.88 -13.39 -2.76
#